data_AF-A0A9D6SH63-F1
#
_entry.id   AF-A0A9D6SH63-F1
#
_cell.length_a   1.000
_cell.length_b   1.000
_cell.length_c   1.000
_cell.angle_alpha   90.00
_cell.angle_beta   90.00
_cell.angle_gamma   90.00
#
_symmetry.space_group_name_H-M   'P 1'
#
loop_
_entity.id
_entity.type
_entity.pdbx_description
1 polymer ?
#
loop_
_entity_poly.entity_id
_entity_poly.type
_entity_poly.pdbx_seq_one_letter_code
_entity_poly.pdbx_strand_id
1 'polypeptide(L)' 'MASKTILVLATLDTKGREAEFPARQIEECGHSPLLVDSEVVAALAVYGGISREQVALAG' A
#
# COMPACT_ATOMS: atom_id res chain seq x y z
N MET A 1 -7.74 19.00 10.08
CA MET A 1 -6.38 18.48 10.36
C MET A 1 -5.57 18.59 9.07
N ALA A 2 -4.25 18.74 9.14
CA ALA A 2 -3.41 18.70 7.93
C ALA A 2 -3.45 17.29 7.31
N SER A 3 -3.47 17.21 5.98
CA SER A 3 -3.39 15.93 5.27
C SER A 3 -2.06 15.22 5.59
N LYS A 4 -2.11 13.89 5.73
CA LYS A 4 -0.97 13.03 6.01
C LYS A 4 -0.93 11.90 5.00
N THR A 5 0.27 11.43 4.68
CA THR A 5 0.46 10.15 4.00
C THR A 5 0.48 9.03 5.04
N ILE A 6 -0.33 7.99 4.84
CA ILE A 6 -0.47 6.85 5.75
C ILE A 6 -0.12 5.57 4.99
N LEU A 7 0.91 4.87 5.47
CA LEU A 7 1.36 3.61 4.89
C LEU A 7 0.40 2.47 5.25
N VAL A 8 -0.04 1.72 4.23
CA VAL A 8 -0.77 0.47 4.38
C VAL A 8 0.13 -0.65 3.87
N LEU A 9 0.63 -1.46 4.81
CA LEU A 9 1.45 -2.64 4.53
C LEU A 9 0.54 -3.87 4.43
N ALA A 10 0.59 -4.57 3.30
CA ALA A 10 -0.16 -5.80 3.09
C ALA A 10 0.56 -6.71 2.08
N THR A 11 0.32 -8.02 2.16
CA THR A 11 0.75 -8.99 1.14
C THR A 11 -0.27 -8.96 0.00
N LEU A 12 -0.01 -8.17 -1.06
CA LEU A 12 -1.06 -7.80 -2.02
C LEU A 12 -1.54 -8.98 -2.90
N ASP A 13 -0.72 -10.03 -3.08
CA ASP A 13 -1.07 -11.31 -3.71
C ASP A 13 -2.34 -11.94 -3.14
N THR A 14 -2.50 -11.85 -1.83
CA THR A 14 -3.54 -12.53 -1.06
C THR A 14 -4.47 -11.56 -0.35
N LYS A 15 -4.06 -10.30 -0.18
CA LYS A 15 -4.76 -9.26 0.58
C LYS A 15 -5.01 -7.97 -0.18
N GLY A 16 -4.85 -7.95 -1.50
CA GLY A 16 -5.10 -6.76 -2.32
C GLY A 16 -6.49 -6.16 -2.09
N ARG A 17 -7.55 -6.98 -2.13
CA ARG A 17 -8.93 -6.51 -1.91
C ARG A 17 -9.15 -6.03 -0.47
N GLU A 18 -8.59 -6.71 0.53
CA GLU A 18 -8.69 -6.25 1.91
C GLU A 18 -7.90 -4.97 2.15
N ALA A 19 -6.81 -4.72 1.42
CA ALA A 19 -6.00 -3.50 1.51
C ALA A 19 -6.68 -2.28 0.87
N GLU A 20 -7.62 -2.47 -0.06
CA GLU A 20 -8.46 -1.39 -0.60
C GLU A 20 -9.38 -0.77 0.47
N PHE A 21 -9.87 -1.56 1.41
CA PHE A 21 -10.74 -1.07 2.48
C PHE A 21 -10.07 0.01 3.35
N PRO A 22 -8.91 -0.23 4.01
CA PRO A 22 -8.24 0.79 4.79
C PRO A 22 -7.76 1.95 3.92
N ALA A 23 -7.34 1.72 2.67
CA ALA A 23 -6.97 2.80 1.74
C ALA A 23 -8.15 3.78 1.52
N ARG A 24 -9.34 3.25 1.25
CA ARG A 24 -10.56 4.05 1.11
C ARG A 24 -10.94 4.77 2.40
N GLN A 25 -10.81 4.13 3.56
CA GLN A 25 -11.07 4.79 4.84
C GLN A 25 -10.10 5.95 5.10
N ILE A 26 -8.83 5.80 4.72
CA ILE A 26 -7.82 6.87 4.82
C ILE A 26 -8.21 8.06 3.93
N GLU A 27 -8.66 7.81 2.70
CA GLU A 27 -9.16 8.85 1.79
C GLU A 27 -10.41 9.54 2.32
N GLU A 28 -11.40 8.78 2.81
CA GLU A 28 -12.62 9.30 3.42
C GLU A 28 -12.33 10.17 4.66
N CYS A 29 -11.20 9.94 5.34
CA CYS A 29 -10.71 10.75 6.44
C CYS A 29 -9.90 11.99 6.01
N GLY A 30 -9.73 12.23 4.69
CA GLY A 30 -8.96 13.36 4.16
C GLY A 30 -7.44 13.18 4.23
N HIS A 31 -6.98 11.93 4.19
CA HIS A 31 -5.57 11.55 4.18
C HIS A 31 -5.23 10.78 2.89
N SER A 32 -3.94 10.60 2.62
CA SER A 32 -3.47 9.90 1.42
C SER A 32 -2.92 8.52 1.80
N PRO A 33 -3.51 7.42 1.33
CA PRO A 33 -2.94 6.10 1.55
C PRO A 33 -1.71 5.88 0.65
N LEU A 34 -0.73 5.18 1.18
CA LEU A 34 0.40 4.64 0.44
C LEU A 34 0.38 3.12 0.62
N LEU A 35 -0.06 2.39 -0.40
CA LEU A 35 -0.04 0.92 -0.39
C LEU A 35 1.37 0.44 -0.70
N VAL A 36 1.90 -0.42 0.18
CA VAL A 36 3.17 -1.11 -0.03
C VAL A 36 2.95 -2.59 0.16
N ASP A 37 3.37 -3.32 -0.87
CA ASP A 37 3.38 -4.76 -0.87
C ASP A 37 4.53 -5.30 0.00
N SER A 38 4.21 -6.20 0.93
CA SER A 38 5.16 -6.87 1.83
C SER A 38 5.34 -8.37 1.54
N GLU A 39 4.95 -8.83 0.35
CA GLU A 39 5.19 -10.21 -0.11
C GLU A 39 6.65 -10.67 0.06
N VAL A 40 6.82 -11.84 0.69
CA VAL A 40 8.12 -12.50 0.89
C VAL A 40 8.41 -13.56 -0.19
N VAL A 41 7.37 -14.07 -0.87
CA VAL A 41 7.46 -15.12 -1.90
C VAL A 41 7.01 -14.52 -3.23
N ALA A 42 7.90 -14.50 -4.21
CA ALA A 42 7.75 -13.80 -5.50
C ALA A 42 6.40 -14.01 -6.23
N ALA A 43 5.59 -12.96 -6.45
CA ALA A 43 5.46 -12.25 -7.74
C ALA A 43 4.18 -11.39 -7.86
N LEU A 44 4.37 -10.05 -7.90
CA LEU A 44 3.60 -8.99 -8.56
C LEU A 44 2.05 -8.98 -8.46
N ALA A 45 1.55 -8.00 -7.69
CA ALA A 45 0.33 -7.26 -8.03
C ALA A 45 0.55 -5.75 -7.82
N VAL A 46 0.78 -5.00 -8.91
CA VAL A 46 0.87 -3.54 -8.86
C VAL A 46 -0.50 -2.94 -9.16
N TYR A 47 -1.08 -2.29 -8.15
CA TYR A 47 -2.10 -1.28 -8.36
C TYR A 47 -1.80 -0.06 -7.47
N GLY A 48 -1.43 1.06 -8.11
CA GLY A 48 -1.42 2.40 -7.51
C GLY A 48 -0.33 2.75 -6.48
N GLY A 49 0.64 1.88 -6.19
CA GLY A 49 1.64 2.07 -5.13
C GLY A 49 3.10 1.86 -5.56
N ILE A 50 4.02 2.14 -4.63
CA ILE A 50 5.46 1.91 -4.77
C ILE A 50 5.70 0.40 -4.82
N SER A 51 6.42 -0.08 -5.83
CA SER A 51 6.73 -1.50 -5.99
C SER A 51 7.76 -1.99 -4.96
N ARG A 52 7.79 -3.31 -4.72
CA ARG A 52 8.86 -3.96 -3.92
C ARG A 52 10.26 -3.58 -4.37
N GLU A 53 10.47 -3.39 -5.67
CA GLU A 53 11.78 -3.04 -6.25
C GLU A 53 12.20 -1.64 -5.81
N GLN A 54 11.24 -0.71 -5.79
CA GLN A 54 11.47 0.65 -5.34
C GLN A 54 11.73 0.72 -3.83
N VAL A 55 11.08 -0.13 -3.03
CA VAL A 55 11.38 -0.27 -1.59
C VAL A 55 12.79 -0.82 -1.38
N ALA A 56 13.15 -1.91 -2.05
CA ALA A 56 14.48 -2.52 -1.94
C ALA A 56 15.61 -1.57 -2.38
N LEU A 57 15.34 -0.68 -3.34
CA LEU A 57 16.27 0.37 -3.77
C LEU A 57 16.46 1.50 -2.73
N ALA A 58 15.45 1.75 -1.89
CA ALA A 58 15.48 2.84 -0.91
C ALA A 58 16.24 2.47 0.38
N GLY A 59 16.42 1.18 0.67
CA GLY A 59 17.12 0.67 1.85
C GLY A 59 16.19 0.24 2.96
#